data_AF-A0A839P6E8-F1
#
_entry.id   AF-A0A839P6E8-F1
#
_cell.length_a   1.000
_cell.length_b   1.000
_cell.length_c   1.000
_cell.angle_alpha   90.00
_cell.angle_beta   90.00
_cell.angle_gamma   90.00
#
_symmetry.space_group_name_H-M   'P 1'
#
loop_
_entity.id
_entity.type
_entity.pdbx_description
1 polymer ?
#
loop_
_entity_poly.entity_id
_entity_poly.type
_entity_poly.pdbx_seq_one_letter_code
_entity_poly.pdbx_strand_id
1 'polypeptide(L)'
;MRRLPCLIILASVFVAGEKASYAQTSTVQADNGSVAFGGTAIGNTVRIEGVPYKEVEEAVRNATRPHEALSVSQQHIIKLLQEKLALNEKQLRTALEVVGEASTPPEQLAAKLVEVAERFKALQEKAKASSNVQISDDPRIGELKDDAKKAIDIGDLAKADEILANVEELQASALDRLALSAAETSGQRGTLALTRLRYSEAAKHFAAAAARVPSGQDAKRLSYLEQEAAALYQQGSERGDNAAARLAIERYGQLLTLKSRERVPLQWAGAQASLGIALQVLGERESGTARLEEAARAFRAALEEQTREREALHWVQTREDLDSTLRALMNRDATELETKNTKPLNRKQPK
;
A
#
# COMPACT_ATOMS: atom_id res chain seq x y z
N MET A 1 41.81 -6.07 -49.22
CA MET A 1 40.57 -6.10 -50.04
C MET A 1 39.46 -6.72 -49.20
N ARG A 2 38.37 -5.96 -49.02
CA ARG A 2 36.94 -6.35 -48.84
C ARG A 2 36.58 -7.48 -47.88
N ARG A 3 35.55 -7.41 -47.02
CA ARG A 3 34.61 -6.39 -46.50
C ARG A 3 33.75 -7.21 -45.51
N LEU A 4 33.62 -6.79 -44.26
CA LEU A 4 32.41 -7.08 -43.47
C LEU A 4 31.21 -6.40 -44.19
N PRO A 5 29.94 -6.85 -44.05
CA PRO A 5 29.22 -6.50 -42.81
C PRO A 5 27.99 -7.36 -42.42
N CYS A 6 27.46 -7.03 -41.23
CA CYS A 6 26.01 -6.94 -40.91
C CYS A 6 25.19 -8.24 -40.75
N LEU A 7 24.18 -8.36 -39.90
CA LEU A 7 23.55 -7.61 -38.79
C LEU A 7 22.32 -8.54 -38.44
N ILE A 8 21.94 -8.83 -37.18
CA ILE A 8 20.83 -8.16 -36.43
C ILE A 8 19.45 -8.26 -37.17
N ILE A 9 18.29 -8.64 -36.63
CA ILE A 9 17.72 -8.74 -35.28
C ILE A 9 16.21 -9.14 -35.41
N LEU A 10 15.55 -9.49 -34.28
CA LEU A 10 14.10 -9.39 -33.91
C LEU A 10 13.04 -10.34 -34.49
N ALA A 11 12.57 -11.20 -33.57
CA ALA A 11 11.21 -11.26 -33.01
C ALA A 11 9.97 -11.20 -33.92
N SER A 12 9.07 -12.16 -33.68
CA SER A 12 7.66 -11.85 -33.44
C SER A 12 6.94 -13.03 -32.78
N VAL A 13 6.47 -12.81 -31.56
CA VAL A 13 5.28 -13.48 -31.01
C VAL A 13 4.08 -12.66 -31.50
N PHE A 14 3.07 -13.29 -32.12
CA PHE A 14 1.65 -12.91 -31.96
C PHE A 14 0.68 -14.00 -32.50
N VAL A 15 0.01 -14.63 -31.54
CA VAL A 15 -1.39 -15.11 -31.41
C VAL A 15 -2.31 -15.29 -32.64
N ALA A 16 -3.00 -16.45 -32.59
CA ALA A 16 -4.35 -16.82 -33.06
C ALA A 16 -4.57 -17.42 -34.47
N GLY A 17 -5.23 -18.59 -34.46
CA GLY A 17 -5.98 -19.13 -35.59
C GLY A 17 -5.93 -20.66 -35.65
N GLU A 18 -6.89 -21.33 -34.99
CA GLU A 18 -7.17 -22.75 -35.23
C GLU A 18 -7.29 -23.05 -36.72
N LYS A 19 -6.59 -24.10 -37.17
CA LYS A 19 -7.16 -25.17 -37.99
C LYS A 19 -6.24 -26.37 -37.92
N ALA A 20 -6.60 -27.32 -37.06
CA ALA A 20 -6.07 -28.67 -37.12
C ALA A 20 -6.31 -29.22 -38.53
N SER A 21 -5.23 -29.58 -39.21
CA SER A 21 -5.29 -30.38 -40.44
C SER A 21 -4.62 -31.71 -40.12
N TYR A 22 -5.46 -32.70 -39.80
CA TYR A 22 -5.05 -34.10 -39.63
C TYR A 22 -4.74 -34.68 -41.02
N ALA A 23 -3.54 -35.20 -41.21
CA ALA A 23 -3.27 -36.17 -42.27
C ALA A 23 -3.25 -37.57 -41.65
N GLN A 24 -4.39 -38.27 -41.77
CA GLN A 24 -4.50 -39.70 -41.53
C GLN A 24 -3.75 -40.44 -42.64
N THR A 25 -2.52 -40.88 -42.40
CA THR A 25 -1.94 -42.06 -43.04
C THR A 25 -0.66 -42.45 -42.29
N SER A 26 -0.67 -43.64 -41.69
CA SER A 26 0.35 -44.17 -40.78
C SER A 26 1.50 -44.88 -41.49
N THR A 27 1.91 -44.39 -42.66
CA THR A 27 3.04 -44.97 -43.40
C THR A 27 3.78 -43.88 -44.15
N VAL A 28 4.96 -43.52 -43.65
CA VAL A 28 5.96 -42.72 -44.37
C VAL A 28 7.04 -43.71 -44.81
N GLN A 29 7.17 -43.90 -46.12
CA GLN A 29 8.21 -44.72 -46.72
C GLN A 29 9.26 -43.79 -47.34
N ALA A 30 10.52 -43.98 -46.95
CA ALA A 30 11.64 -43.19 -47.45
C ALA A 30 12.66 -44.13 -48.09
N ASP A 31 12.72 -44.13 -49.43
CA ASP A 31 13.71 -44.89 -50.18
C ASP A 31 14.91 -43.99 -50.51
N ASN A 32 16.12 -44.56 -50.37
CA ASN A 32 17.43 -43.95 -50.60
C ASN A 32 17.65 -42.58 -49.94
N GLY A 33 18.03 -42.61 -48.65
CA GLY A 33 18.76 -41.52 -48.01
C GLY A 33 17.94 -40.29 -47.62
N SER A 34 16.63 -40.44 -47.38
CA SER A 34 15.79 -39.37 -46.85
C SER A 34 15.13 -39.75 -45.52
N VAL A 35 14.91 -38.76 -44.65
CA VAL A 35 14.15 -38.89 -43.40
C VAL A 35 13.13 -37.75 -43.36
N ALA A 36 11.85 -38.06 -43.18
CA ALA A 36 10.79 -37.07 -43.00
C ALA A 36 10.11 -37.27 -41.64
N PHE A 37 10.04 -36.20 -40.83
CA PHE A 37 9.29 -36.17 -39.57
C PHE A 37 8.26 -35.03 -39.62
N GLY A 38 7.00 -35.36 -39.33
CA GLY A 38 5.91 -34.39 -39.13
C GLY A 38 5.60 -34.16 -37.64
N GLY A 39 6.60 -34.15 -36.75
CA GLY A 39 6.43 -34.00 -35.30
C GLY A 39 7.68 -34.34 -34.47
N THR A 40 7.54 -34.36 -33.13
CA THR A 40 8.64 -34.61 -32.16
C THR A 40 9.11 -36.07 -32.22
N ALA A 41 10.43 -36.29 -32.31
CA ALA A 41 11.03 -37.62 -32.48
C ALA A 41 11.29 -38.40 -31.17
N ILE A 42 10.90 -37.86 -30.01
CA ILE A 42 11.15 -38.47 -28.70
C ILE A 42 10.20 -39.67 -28.51
N GLY A 43 10.74 -40.87 -28.35
CA GLY A 43 9.98 -42.11 -28.10
C GLY A 43 9.63 -42.96 -29.34
N ASN A 44 10.12 -42.58 -30.53
CA ASN A 44 9.86 -43.33 -31.77
C ASN A 44 11.04 -44.21 -32.19
N THR A 45 10.74 -45.38 -32.77
CA THR A 45 11.74 -46.31 -33.33
C THR A 45 12.01 -45.98 -34.80
N VAL A 46 13.21 -45.51 -35.12
CA VAL A 46 13.66 -45.26 -36.50
C VAL A 46 14.34 -46.51 -37.05
N ARG A 47 13.84 -47.03 -38.18
CA ARG A 47 14.41 -48.20 -38.86
C ARG A 47 15.23 -47.73 -40.06
N ILE A 48 16.55 -47.88 -39.99
CA ILE A 48 17.48 -47.52 -41.07
C ILE A 48 17.75 -48.80 -41.88
N GLU A 49 17.24 -48.87 -43.10
CA GLU A 49 17.54 -50.00 -44.00
C GLU A 49 18.90 -49.79 -44.67
N GLY A 50 19.75 -50.83 -44.62
CA GLY A 50 21.05 -50.85 -45.30
C GLY A 50 22.28 -50.52 -44.44
N VAL A 51 22.12 -50.10 -43.18
CA VAL A 51 23.23 -49.91 -42.23
C VAL A 51 23.09 -50.91 -41.06
N PRO A 52 24.07 -51.80 -40.82
CA PRO A 52 24.05 -52.72 -39.69
C PRO A 52 23.85 -51.97 -38.37
N TYR A 53 22.99 -52.48 -37.47
CA TYR A 53 22.69 -51.84 -36.17
C TYR A 53 23.96 -51.46 -35.39
N LYS A 54 25.01 -52.30 -35.46
CA LYS A 54 26.31 -52.02 -34.84
C LYS A 54 26.98 -50.75 -35.37
N GLU A 55 26.88 -50.46 -36.66
CA GLU A 55 27.50 -49.28 -37.27
C GLU A 55 26.74 -48.00 -36.89
N VAL A 56 25.40 -48.07 -36.77
CA VAL A 56 24.59 -46.96 -36.26
C VAL A 56 24.89 -46.71 -34.78
N GLU A 57 24.97 -47.77 -33.96
CA GLU A 57 25.29 -47.68 -32.54
C GLU A 57 26.70 -47.10 -32.32
N GLU A 58 27.67 -47.48 -33.16
CA GLU A 58 29.03 -46.95 -33.14
C GLU A 58 29.11 -45.50 -33.62
N ALA A 59 28.36 -45.14 -34.67
CA ALA A 59 28.27 -43.75 -35.15
C ALA A 59 27.62 -42.81 -34.13
N VAL A 60 26.53 -43.25 -33.49
CA VAL A 60 25.90 -42.51 -32.39
C VAL A 60 26.87 -42.37 -31.23
N ARG A 61 27.52 -43.46 -30.77
CA ARG A 61 28.55 -43.38 -29.72
C ARG A 61 29.69 -42.44 -30.09
N ASN A 62 30.14 -42.45 -31.35
CA ASN A 62 31.23 -41.58 -31.79
C ASN A 62 30.81 -40.11 -31.85
N ALA A 63 29.57 -39.84 -32.25
CA ALA A 63 29.00 -38.49 -32.27
C ALA A 63 28.67 -37.97 -30.87
N THR A 64 28.24 -38.83 -29.94
CA THR A 64 27.91 -38.45 -28.56
C THR A 64 29.13 -38.48 -27.64
N ARG A 65 30.18 -39.26 -27.93
CA ARG A 65 31.42 -39.35 -27.12
C ARG A 65 32.01 -38.00 -26.70
N PRO A 66 32.17 -36.99 -27.59
CA PRO A 66 32.65 -35.67 -27.18
C PRO A 66 31.71 -35.01 -26.16
N HIS A 67 30.39 -35.14 -26.35
CA HIS A 67 29.36 -34.61 -25.46
C HIS A 67 29.21 -35.40 -24.16
N GLU A 68 29.41 -36.72 -24.19
CA GLU A 68 29.44 -37.62 -23.03
C GLU A 68 30.71 -37.38 -22.20
N ALA A 69 31.86 -37.16 -22.85
CA ALA A 69 33.10 -36.76 -22.17
C ALA A 69 32.98 -35.34 -21.59
N LEU A 70 32.34 -34.40 -22.32
CA LEU A 70 31.94 -33.10 -21.79
C LEU A 70 30.96 -33.26 -20.61
N SER A 71 30.03 -34.21 -20.65
CA SER A 71 29.08 -34.50 -19.57
C SER A 71 29.77 -35.08 -18.33
N VAL A 72 30.69 -36.03 -18.50
CA VAL A 72 31.49 -36.60 -17.39
C VAL A 72 32.42 -35.54 -16.78
N SER A 73 33.07 -34.71 -17.60
CA SER A 73 33.89 -33.60 -17.12
C SER A 73 33.06 -32.49 -16.47
N GLN A 74 31.88 -32.17 -17.00
CA GLN A 74 30.91 -31.26 -16.38
C GLN A 74 30.42 -31.79 -15.03
N GLN A 75 30.10 -33.08 -14.92
CA GLN A 75 29.74 -33.72 -13.65
C GLN A 75 30.89 -33.63 -12.63
N HIS A 76 32.13 -33.83 -13.07
CA HIS A 76 33.31 -33.67 -12.22
C HIS A 76 33.49 -32.22 -11.76
N ILE A 77 33.30 -31.24 -12.64
CA ILE A 77 33.36 -29.81 -12.32
C ILE A 77 32.24 -29.42 -11.35
N ILE A 78 31.01 -29.87 -11.59
CA ILE A 78 29.86 -29.64 -10.69
C ILE A 78 30.19 -30.17 -9.29
N LYS A 79 30.70 -31.40 -9.19
CA LYS A 79 31.10 -31.99 -7.90
C LYS A 79 32.21 -31.20 -7.21
N LEU A 80 33.22 -30.78 -7.96
CA LEU A 80 34.31 -29.95 -7.43
C LEU A 80 33.80 -28.59 -6.92
N LEU A 81 32.85 -27.98 -7.63
CA LEU A 81 32.23 -26.71 -7.22
C LEU A 81 31.36 -26.90 -5.97
N GLN A 82 30.58 -27.98 -5.88
CA GLN A 82 29.80 -28.32 -4.68
C GLN A 82 30.70 -28.45 -3.45
N GLU A 83 31.83 -29.18 -3.57
CA GLU A 83 32.79 -29.37 -2.49
C GLU A 83 33.50 -28.06 -2.10
N LYS A 84 33.96 -27.28 -3.08
CA LYS A 84 34.72 -26.03 -2.83
C LYS A 84 33.86 -24.89 -2.29
N LEU A 85 32.61 -24.80 -2.74
CA LEU A 85 31.68 -23.75 -2.34
C LEU A 85 30.78 -24.18 -1.17
N ALA A 86 30.85 -25.44 -0.76
CA ALA A 86 29.98 -26.05 0.24
C ALA A 86 28.49 -25.88 -0.09
N LEU A 87 28.13 -26.07 -1.37
CA LEU A 87 26.76 -25.94 -1.88
C LEU A 87 26.21 -27.31 -2.29
N ASN A 88 24.92 -27.54 -2.07
CA ASN A 88 24.21 -28.69 -2.66
C ASN A 88 23.93 -28.46 -4.15
N GLU A 89 23.44 -29.49 -4.85
CA GLU A 89 23.17 -29.43 -6.31
C GLU A 89 22.21 -28.30 -6.71
N LYS A 90 21.11 -28.14 -5.96
CA LYS A 90 20.09 -27.12 -6.25
C LYS A 90 20.61 -25.72 -5.92
N GLN A 91 21.35 -25.56 -4.82
CA GLN A 91 22.04 -24.31 -4.47
C GLN A 91 23.09 -23.89 -5.50
N LEU A 92 23.89 -24.85 -6.01
CA LEU A 92 24.87 -24.57 -7.05
C LEU A 92 24.18 -24.17 -8.37
N ARG A 93 23.09 -24.85 -8.73
CA ARG A 93 22.26 -24.45 -9.88
C ARG A 93 21.74 -23.02 -9.71
N THR A 94 21.15 -22.70 -8.56
CA THR A 94 20.66 -21.35 -8.28
C THR A 94 21.78 -20.31 -8.28
N ALA A 95 22.98 -20.65 -7.78
CA ALA A 95 24.13 -19.76 -7.86
C ALA A 95 24.55 -19.48 -9.32
N LEU A 96 24.51 -20.50 -10.19
CA LEU A 96 24.78 -20.35 -11.62
C LEU A 96 23.68 -19.53 -12.33
N GLU A 97 22.41 -19.74 -11.96
CA GLU A 97 21.27 -18.96 -12.45
C GLU A 97 21.43 -17.47 -12.09
N VAL A 98 21.71 -17.15 -10.82
CA VAL A 98 21.93 -15.77 -10.34
C VAL A 98 23.07 -15.08 -11.09
N VAL A 99 24.19 -15.78 -11.28
CA VAL A 99 25.36 -15.22 -11.99
C VAL A 99 25.09 -15.06 -13.50
N GLY A 100 24.27 -15.95 -14.06
CA GLY A 100 23.79 -15.90 -15.45
C GLY A 100 22.81 -14.75 -15.71
N GLU A 101 21.84 -14.52 -14.82
CA GLU A 101 20.90 -13.40 -14.86
C GLU A 101 21.64 -12.05 -14.79
N ALA A 102 22.68 -11.97 -13.95
CA ALA A 102 23.55 -10.81 -13.86
C ALA A 102 24.42 -10.57 -15.11
N SER A 103 24.33 -11.42 -16.14
CA SER A 103 25.13 -11.35 -17.38
C SER A 103 26.63 -11.26 -17.10
N THR A 104 27.10 -12.04 -16.13
CA THR A 104 28.47 -11.94 -15.62
C THR A 104 29.49 -12.38 -16.68
N PRO A 105 30.54 -11.59 -16.96
CA PRO A 105 31.60 -11.98 -17.88
C PRO A 105 32.33 -13.26 -17.43
N PRO A 106 32.79 -14.13 -18.35
CA PRO A 106 33.46 -15.39 -18.00
C PRO A 106 34.65 -15.22 -17.04
N GLU A 107 35.40 -14.14 -17.16
CA GLU A 107 36.54 -13.81 -16.31
C GLU A 107 36.17 -13.48 -14.85
N GLN A 108 34.91 -13.09 -14.60
CA GLN A 108 34.39 -12.77 -13.27
C GLN A 108 33.53 -13.89 -12.67
N LEU A 109 33.19 -14.90 -13.47
CA LEU A 109 32.27 -15.98 -13.09
C LEU A 109 32.71 -16.70 -11.81
N ALA A 110 33.99 -17.06 -11.70
CA ALA A 110 34.53 -17.75 -10.53
C ALA A 110 34.43 -16.90 -9.25
N ALA A 111 34.82 -15.63 -9.33
CA ALA A 111 34.74 -14.70 -8.19
C ALA A 111 33.29 -14.47 -7.76
N LYS A 112 32.37 -14.32 -8.71
CA LYS A 112 30.94 -14.13 -8.43
C LYS A 112 30.26 -15.36 -7.86
N LEU A 113 30.65 -16.56 -8.28
CA LEU A 113 30.15 -17.80 -7.68
C LEU A 113 30.58 -17.97 -6.22
N VAL A 114 31.82 -17.57 -5.87
CA VAL A 114 32.27 -17.54 -4.47
C VAL A 114 31.46 -16.51 -3.67
N GLU A 115 31.28 -15.31 -4.22
CA GLU A 115 30.47 -14.26 -3.56
C GLU A 115 29.02 -14.73 -3.31
N VAL A 116 28.40 -15.38 -4.29
CA VAL A 116 27.04 -15.93 -4.13
C VAL A 116 27.01 -17.03 -3.08
N ALA A 117 28.00 -17.93 -3.05
CA ALA A 117 28.09 -18.98 -2.04
C ALA A 117 28.23 -18.40 -0.61
N GLU A 118 29.06 -17.37 -0.45
CA GLU A 118 29.21 -16.66 0.83
C GLU A 118 27.90 -15.98 1.26
N ARG A 119 27.21 -15.31 0.33
CA ARG A 119 25.89 -14.72 0.58
C ARG A 119 24.86 -15.77 0.96
N PHE A 120 24.91 -16.95 0.33
CA PHE A 120 24.02 -18.07 0.61
C PHE A 120 24.19 -18.54 2.06
N LYS A 121 25.44 -18.72 2.49
CA LYS A 121 25.77 -19.09 3.86
C LYS A 121 25.32 -18.00 4.86
N ALA A 122 25.54 -16.73 4.54
CA ALA A 122 25.08 -15.63 5.39
C ALA A 122 23.55 -15.60 5.52
N LEU A 123 22.82 -15.85 4.42
CA LEU A 123 21.37 -15.96 4.40
C LEU A 123 20.87 -17.11 5.29
N GLN A 124 21.49 -18.28 5.21
CA GLN A 124 21.18 -19.43 6.08
C GLN A 124 21.38 -19.11 7.55
N GLU A 125 22.49 -18.47 7.92
CA GLU A 125 22.75 -18.08 9.31
C GLU A 125 21.73 -17.05 9.82
N LYS A 126 21.35 -16.08 8.99
CA LYS A 126 20.29 -15.10 9.32
C LYS A 126 18.93 -15.77 9.51
N ALA A 127 18.57 -16.72 8.66
CA ALA A 127 17.33 -17.49 8.78
C ALA A 127 17.30 -18.32 10.07
N LYS A 128 18.42 -18.95 10.45
CA LYS A 128 18.56 -19.68 11.72
C LYS A 128 18.37 -18.77 12.94
N ALA A 129 18.99 -17.59 12.93
CA ALA A 129 18.90 -16.64 14.04
C ALA A 129 17.48 -16.07 14.24
N SER A 130 16.71 -15.97 13.16
CA SER A 130 15.37 -15.35 13.16
C SER A 130 14.26 -16.20 13.78
N SER A 131 14.50 -17.51 13.97
CA SER A 131 13.56 -18.48 14.57
C SER A 131 13.45 -18.32 16.11
N ASN A 132 14.49 -17.82 16.77
CA ASN A 132 14.53 -17.67 18.24
C ASN A 132 13.81 -16.41 18.77
N VAL A 133 13.31 -15.55 17.89
CA VAL A 133 12.63 -14.30 18.27
C VAL A 133 11.13 -14.56 18.36
N GLN A 134 10.68 -15.16 19.47
CA GLN A 134 9.26 -15.30 19.84
C GLN A 134 8.66 -13.94 20.22
N ILE A 135 8.51 -13.03 19.25
CA ILE A 135 7.82 -11.74 19.45
C ILE A 135 6.45 -11.73 18.76
N SER A 136 6.14 -12.74 17.94
CA SER A 136 4.84 -12.85 17.29
C SER A 136 3.94 -13.85 18.03
N ASP A 137 2.83 -13.37 18.59
CA ASP A 137 1.77 -14.21 19.17
C ASP A 137 1.06 -15.10 18.12
N ASP A 138 1.30 -14.87 16.82
CA ASP A 138 0.74 -15.68 15.74
C ASP A 138 1.64 -16.90 15.42
N PRO A 139 1.21 -18.13 15.74
CA PRO A 139 1.99 -19.35 15.50
C PRO A 139 2.31 -19.57 14.01
N ARG A 140 1.48 -19.03 13.10
CA ARG A 140 1.68 -19.16 11.65
C ARG A 140 2.95 -18.46 11.17
N ILE A 141 3.35 -17.36 11.82
CA ILE A 141 4.57 -16.64 11.46
C ILE A 141 5.82 -17.50 11.78
N GLY A 142 5.78 -18.26 12.88
CA GLY A 142 6.84 -19.21 13.22
C GLY A 142 6.96 -20.30 12.17
N GLU A 143 5.84 -20.95 11.84
CA GLU A 143 5.77 -22.01 10.84
C GLU A 143 6.27 -21.55 9.46
N LEU A 144 5.81 -20.40 8.99
CA LEU A 144 6.26 -19.84 7.70
C LEU A 144 7.75 -19.50 7.71
N LYS A 145 8.31 -18.99 8.81
CA LYS A 145 9.76 -18.74 8.91
C LYS A 145 10.58 -20.03 8.87
N ASP A 146 10.07 -21.09 9.49
CA ASP A 146 10.70 -22.41 9.43
C ASP A 146 10.62 -23.01 8.02
N ASP A 147 9.52 -22.80 7.30
CA ASP A 147 9.37 -23.24 5.91
C ASP A 147 10.25 -22.43 4.95
N ALA A 148 10.37 -21.10 5.15
CA ALA A 148 11.31 -20.27 4.41
C ALA A 148 12.75 -20.73 4.63
N LYS A 149 13.11 -21.10 5.87
CA LYS A 149 14.43 -21.66 6.18
C LYS A 149 14.69 -22.97 5.43
N LYS A 150 13.72 -23.90 5.41
CA LYS A 150 13.82 -25.13 4.62
C LYS A 150 14.02 -24.83 3.13
N ALA A 151 13.29 -23.86 2.58
CA ALA A 151 13.42 -23.42 1.19
C ALA A 151 14.82 -22.86 0.89
N ILE A 152 15.37 -22.03 1.78
CA ILE A 152 16.75 -21.52 1.69
C ILE A 152 17.73 -22.69 1.74
N ASP A 153 17.59 -23.61 2.70
CA ASP A 153 18.51 -24.74 2.88
C ASP A 153 18.55 -25.68 1.65
N ILE A 154 17.44 -25.82 0.91
CA ILE A 154 17.42 -26.60 -0.34
C ILE A 154 17.84 -25.80 -1.57
N GLY A 155 18.06 -24.48 -1.50
CA GLY A 155 18.42 -23.66 -2.67
C GLY A 155 17.24 -23.01 -3.39
N ASP A 156 16.01 -23.11 -2.89
CA ASP A 156 14.82 -22.54 -3.53
C ASP A 156 14.58 -21.09 -3.11
N LEU A 157 15.38 -20.18 -3.67
CA LEU A 157 15.32 -18.76 -3.30
C LEU A 157 13.99 -18.10 -3.69
N ALA A 158 13.39 -18.51 -4.80
CA ALA A 158 12.10 -17.99 -5.23
C ALA A 158 10.98 -18.37 -4.24
N LYS A 159 10.95 -19.63 -3.80
CA LYS A 159 9.97 -20.06 -2.80
C LYS A 159 10.21 -19.42 -1.43
N ALA A 160 11.47 -19.28 -1.04
CA ALA A 160 11.82 -18.61 0.21
C ALA A 160 11.34 -17.15 0.24
N ASP A 161 11.53 -16.41 -0.86
CA ASP A 161 11.08 -15.02 -0.99
C ASP A 161 9.56 -14.89 -0.91
N GLU A 162 8.82 -15.75 -1.62
CA GLU A 162 7.35 -15.80 -1.56
C GLU A 162 6.85 -16.04 -0.11
N ILE A 163 7.47 -16.98 0.60
CA ILE A 163 7.10 -17.29 1.99
C ILE A 163 7.40 -16.10 2.92
N LEU A 164 8.56 -15.46 2.75
CA LEU A 164 8.93 -14.30 3.56
C LEU A 164 8.04 -13.09 3.27
N ALA A 165 7.62 -12.87 2.03
CA ALA A 165 6.63 -11.85 1.67
C ALA A 165 5.30 -12.09 2.39
N ASN A 166 4.83 -13.33 2.46
CA ASN A 166 3.62 -13.69 3.23
C ASN A 166 3.79 -13.41 4.73
N VAL A 167 4.99 -13.64 5.29
CA VAL A 167 5.31 -13.29 6.68
C VAL A 167 5.24 -11.78 6.89
N GLU A 168 5.82 -10.99 5.98
CA GLU A 168 5.78 -9.53 6.04
C GLU A 168 4.33 -9.00 6.00
N GLU A 169 3.48 -9.55 5.13
CA GLU A 169 2.07 -9.18 5.03
C GLU A 169 1.29 -9.51 6.32
N LEU A 170 1.50 -10.70 6.89
CA LEU A 170 0.88 -11.11 8.14
C LEU A 170 1.30 -10.20 9.30
N GLN A 171 2.58 -9.84 9.37
CA GLN A 171 3.12 -8.95 10.38
C GLN A 171 2.58 -7.52 10.23
N ALA A 172 2.54 -6.98 9.02
CA ALA A 172 1.95 -5.68 8.74
C ALA A 172 0.47 -5.64 9.15
N SER A 173 -0.29 -6.67 8.78
CA SER A 173 -1.69 -6.82 9.17
C SER A 173 -1.88 -6.92 10.70
N ALA A 174 -0.97 -7.59 11.40
CA ALA A 174 -1.00 -7.69 12.86
C ALA A 174 -0.71 -6.32 13.52
N LEU A 175 0.26 -5.57 13.01
CA LEU A 175 0.56 -4.22 13.46
C LEU A 175 -0.62 -3.27 13.25
N ASP A 176 -1.30 -3.34 12.10
CA ASP A 176 -2.49 -2.54 11.84
C ASP A 176 -3.64 -2.87 12.80
N ARG A 177 -3.86 -4.16 13.09
CA ARG A 177 -4.85 -4.58 14.10
C ARG A 177 -4.51 -4.06 15.49
N LEU A 178 -3.24 -4.13 15.89
CA LEU A 178 -2.79 -3.62 17.18
C LEU A 178 -2.94 -2.09 17.27
N ALA A 179 -2.54 -1.38 16.22
CA ALA A 179 -2.70 0.07 16.12
C ALA A 179 -4.18 0.48 16.20
N LEU A 180 -5.07 -0.27 15.54
CA LEU A 180 -6.51 -0.06 15.62
C LEU A 180 -7.06 -0.28 17.04
N SER A 181 -6.65 -1.36 17.71
CA SER A 181 -7.04 -1.62 19.09
C SER A 181 -6.52 -0.53 20.06
N ALA A 182 -5.30 -0.04 19.84
CA ALA A 182 -4.75 1.08 20.60
C ALA A 182 -5.48 2.41 20.33
N ALA A 183 -5.92 2.63 19.08
CA ALA A 183 -6.77 3.77 18.71
C ALA A 183 -8.13 3.69 19.43
N GLU A 184 -8.77 2.52 19.45
CA GLU A 184 -10.03 2.28 20.15
C GLU A 184 -9.92 2.52 21.65
N THR A 185 -8.85 2.03 22.28
CA THR A 185 -8.56 2.28 23.70
C THR A 185 -8.43 3.79 23.98
N SER A 186 -7.75 4.52 23.09
CA SER A 186 -7.64 5.98 23.20
C SER A 186 -9.00 6.67 23.03
N GLY A 187 -9.82 6.21 22.08
CA GLY A 187 -11.19 6.67 21.89
C GLY A 187 -12.06 6.45 23.13
N GLN A 188 -12.00 5.27 23.75
CA GLN A 188 -12.71 4.96 25.00
C GLN A 188 -12.29 5.89 26.14
N ARG A 189 -11.01 6.23 26.25
CA ARG A 189 -10.53 7.24 27.22
C ARG A 189 -11.07 8.63 26.91
N GLY A 190 -11.21 8.98 25.63
CA GLY A 190 -11.88 10.20 25.18
C GLY A 190 -13.33 10.25 25.65
N THR A 191 -14.09 9.20 25.36
CA THR A 191 -15.49 9.07 25.81
C THR A 191 -15.62 9.12 27.34
N LEU A 192 -14.74 8.43 28.07
CA LEU A 192 -14.72 8.47 29.54
C LEU A 192 -14.46 9.89 30.07
N ALA A 193 -13.55 10.63 29.42
CA ALA A 193 -13.30 12.03 29.76
C ALA A 193 -14.53 12.92 29.46
N LEU A 194 -15.25 12.68 28.36
CA LEU A 194 -16.52 13.35 28.08
C LEU A 194 -17.58 13.07 29.15
N THR A 195 -17.76 11.81 29.57
CA THR A 195 -18.70 11.45 30.65
C THR A 195 -18.38 12.17 31.97
N ARG A 196 -17.10 12.49 32.19
CA ARG A 196 -16.62 13.28 33.35
C ARG A 196 -16.61 14.78 33.08
N LEU A 197 -17.15 15.25 31.96
CA LEU A 197 -17.19 16.65 31.51
C LEU A 197 -15.80 17.31 31.44
N ARG A 198 -14.77 16.49 31.14
CA ARG A 198 -13.36 16.91 30.96
C ARG A 198 -13.04 17.06 29.47
N TYR A 199 -13.63 18.06 28.85
CA TYR A 199 -13.62 18.23 27.40
C TYR A 199 -12.21 18.41 26.81
N SER A 200 -11.34 19.22 27.41
CA SER A 200 -9.95 19.35 26.94
C SER A 200 -9.15 18.05 27.01
N GLU A 201 -9.42 17.20 28.01
CA GLU A 201 -8.77 15.89 28.12
C GLU A 201 -9.32 14.94 27.05
N ALA A 202 -10.64 14.96 26.84
CA ALA A 202 -11.30 14.18 25.79
C ALA A 202 -10.75 14.50 24.40
N ALA A 203 -10.62 15.78 24.05
CA ALA A 203 -10.04 16.22 22.79
C ALA A 203 -8.64 15.62 22.55
N LYS A 204 -7.78 15.62 23.57
CA LYS A 204 -6.43 15.03 23.47
C LYS A 204 -6.47 13.52 23.22
N HIS A 205 -7.38 12.80 23.90
CA HIS A 205 -7.51 11.36 23.71
C HIS A 205 -8.05 11.00 22.32
N PHE A 206 -9.00 11.79 21.78
CA PHE A 206 -9.50 11.62 20.42
C PHE A 206 -8.45 11.95 19.36
N ALA A 207 -7.69 13.03 19.52
CA ALA A 207 -6.55 13.35 18.66
C ALA A 207 -5.54 12.18 18.63
N ALA A 208 -5.24 11.64 19.80
CA ALA A 208 -4.34 10.49 19.94
C ALA A 208 -4.93 9.20 19.36
N ALA A 209 -6.25 9.03 19.37
CA ALA A 209 -6.94 7.93 18.69
C ALA A 209 -6.79 8.07 17.17
N ALA A 210 -7.10 9.25 16.61
CA ALA A 210 -6.97 9.53 15.18
C ALA A 210 -5.55 9.29 14.65
N ALA A 211 -4.53 9.72 15.40
CA ALA A 211 -3.12 9.54 15.04
C ALA A 211 -2.67 8.07 14.99
N ARG A 212 -3.37 7.17 15.68
CA ARG A 212 -3.07 5.73 15.71
C ARG A 212 -3.82 4.93 14.66
N VAL A 213 -4.83 5.50 14.00
CA VAL A 213 -5.58 4.80 12.96
C VAL A 213 -4.67 4.55 11.75
N PRO A 214 -4.49 3.28 11.32
CA PRO A 214 -3.68 2.95 10.14
C PRO A 214 -4.18 3.60 8.85
N SER A 215 -3.30 3.70 7.86
CA SER A 215 -3.65 4.13 6.49
C SER A 215 -4.77 3.24 5.91
N GLY A 216 -5.65 3.82 5.08
CA GLY A 216 -6.79 3.09 4.49
C GLY A 216 -8.05 3.00 5.36
N GLN A 217 -8.00 3.47 6.61
CA GLN A 217 -9.17 3.56 7.51
C GLN A 217 -9.62 5.01 7.73
N ASP A 218 -9.67 5.79 6.66
CA ASP A 218 -9.88 7.25 6.72
C ASP A 218 -11.20 7.64 7.37
N ALA A 219 -12.27 6.87 7.16
CA ALA A 219 -13.56 7.10 7.82
C ALA A 219 -13.45 7.04 9.36
N LYS A 220 -12.70 6.07 9.90
CA LYS A 220 -12.51 5.92 11.35
C LYS A 220 -11.61 7.03 11.91
N ARG A 221 -10.55 7.40 11.18
CA ARG A 221 -9.70 8.56 11.53
C ARG A 221 -10.53 9.84 11.58
N LEU A 222 -11.35 10.09 10.56
CA LEU A 222 -12.23 11.26 10.48
C LEU A 222 -13.23 11.31 11.64
N SER A 223 -13.83 10.18 12.01
CA SER A 223 -14.74 10.12 13.17
C SER A 223 -14.07 10.53 14.48
N TYR A 224 -12.80 10.17 14.70
CA TYR A 224 -12.08 10.63 15.89
C TYR A 224 -11.71 12.12 15.83
N LEU A 225 -11.33 12.64 14.65
CA LEU A 225 -11.07 14.07 14.47
C LEU A 225 -12.34 14.92 14.67
N GLU A 226 -13.50 14.41 14.26
CA GLU A 226 -14.80 15.03 14.53
C GLU A 226 -15.11 15.07 16.03
N GLN A 227 -14.84 13.98 16.75
CA GLN A 227 -15.01 13.93 18.21
C GLN A 227 -14.02 14.84 18.94
N GLU A 228 -12.78 14.98 18.45
CA GLU A 228 -11.82 15.98 18.96
C GLU A 228 -12.38 17.40 18.81
N ALA A 229 -12.82 17.77 17.61
CA ALA A 229 -13.36 19.09 17.32
C ALA A 229 -14.61 19.39 18.16
N ALA A 230 -15.51 18.41 18.29
CA ALA A 230 -16.70 18.52 19.13
C ALA A 230 -16.35 18.71 20.61
N ALA A 231 -15.37 17.97 21.13
CA ALA A 231 -14.90 18.15 22.51
C ALA A 231 -14.29 19.54 22.74
N LEU A 232 -13.49 20.05 21.80
CA LEU A 232 -12.96 21.42 21.86
C LEU A 232 -14.07 22.46 21.81
N TYR A 233 -15.08 22.24 20.98
CA TYR A 233 -16.26 23.09 20.93
C TYR A 233 -17.00 23.11 22.28
N GLN A 234 -17.27 21.96 22.88
CA GLN A 234 -17.93 21.86 24.19
C GLN A 234 -17.12 22.57 25.28
N GLN A 235 -15.80 22.41 25.27
CA GLN A 235 -14.91 23.15 26.16
C GLN A 235 -15.08 24.67 25.97
N GLY A 236 -15.06 25.13 24.72
CA GLY A 236 -15.24 26.55 24.42
C GLY A 236 -16.61 27.07 24.84
N SER A 237 -17.67 26.36 24.48
CA SER A 237 -19.06 26.74 24.74
C SER A 237 -19.39 26.73 26.23
N GLU A 238 -19.20 25.60 26.92
CA GLU A 238 -19.64 25.43 28.30
C GLU A 238 -18.67 26.01 29.35
N ARG A 239 -17.36 26.07 29.05
CA ARG A 239 -16.37 26.61 30.00
C ARG A 239 -15.97 28.05 29.71
N GLY A 240 -16.49 28.65 28.64
CA GLY A 240 -16.09 30.00 28.23
C GLY A 240 -14.66 30.07 27.66
N ASP A 241 -14.06 28.92 27.31
CA ASP A 241 -12.67 28.85 26.85
C ASP A 241 -12.54 29.26 25.38
N ASN A 242 -12.31 30.55 25.15
CA ASN A 242 -12.16 31.09 23.80
C ASN A 242 -10.95 30.50 23.04
N ALA A 243 -9.93 29.97 23.73
CA ALA A 243 -8.82 29.30 23.06
C ALA A 243 -9.26 27.94 22.51
N ALA A 244 -10.02 27.17 23.30
CA ALA A 244 -10.62 25.92 22.83
C ALA A 244 -11.61 26.15 21.68
N ALA A 245 -12.44 27.20 21.74
CA ALA A 245 -13.35 27.55 20.63
C ALA A 245 -12.59 27.85 19.33
N ARG A 246 -11.48 28.59 19.39
CA ARG A 246 -10.62 28.82 18.22
C ARG A 246 -10.01 27.54 17.66
N LEU A 247 -9.55 26.63 18.53
CA LEU A 247 -9.04 25.33 18.10
C LEU A 247 -10.14 24.47 17.46
N ALA A 248 -11.38 24.52 17.96
CA ALA A 248 -12.51 23.82 17.35
C ALA A 248 -12.77 24.32 15.92
N ILE A 249 -12.77 25.65 15.71
CA ILE A 249 -12.91 26.26 14.38
C ILE A 249 -11.81 25.77 13.43
N GLU A 250 -10.55 25.76 13.88
CA GLU A 250 -9.42 25.24 13.08
C GLU A 250 -9.61 23.77 12.70
N ARG A 251 -10.01 22.93 13.67
CA ARG A 251 -10.21 21.49 13.44
C ARG A 251 -11.38 21.21 12.50
N TYR A 252 -12.50 21.92 12.63
CA TYR A 252 -13.59 21.81 11.66
C TYR A 252 -13.19 22.31 10.27
N GLY A 253 -12.40 23.38 10.18
CA GLY A 253 -11.81 23.83 8.92
C GLY A 253 -10.95 22.75 8.25
N GLN A 254 -10.09 22.06 9.03
CA GLN A 254 -9.30 20.94 8.53
C GLN A 254 -10.18 19.77 8.08
N LEU A 255 -11.20 19.40 8.85
CA LEU A 255 -12.16 18.36 8.47
C LEU A 255 -12.84 18.64 7.12
N LEU A 256 -13.17 19.90 6.83
CA LEU A 256 -13.74 20.32 5.55
C LEU A 256 -12.76 20.21 4.36
N THR A 257 -11.45 20.22 4.61
CA THR A 257 -10.45 19.92 3.57
C THR A 257 -10.35 18.42 3.28
N LEU A 258 -10.66 17.58 4.26
CA LEU A 258 -10.61 16.12 4.14
C LEU A 258 -11.92 15.54 3.61
N LYS A 259 -13.05 16.23 3.84
CA LYS A 259 -14.38 15.86 3.34
C LYS A 259 -14.79 16.84 2.26
N SER A 260 -14.72 16.46 0.99
CA SER A 260 -15.19 17.34 -0.09
C SER A 260 -16.71 17.28 -0.25
N ARG A 261 -17.32 18.40 -0.63
CA ARG A 261 -18.76 18.51 -0.90
C ARG A 261 -19.22 17.53 -1.98
N GLU A 262 -18.38 17.30 -2.99
CA GLU A 262 -18.68 16.44 -4.13
C GLU A 262 -18.66 14.96 -3.77
N ARG A 263 -17.80 14.57 -2.81
CA ARG A 263 -17.63 13.17 -2.41
C ARG A 263 -18.62 12.74 -1.35
N VAL A 264 -18.82 13.58 -0.33
CA VAL A 264 -19.63 13.26 0.85
C VAL A 264 -20.47 14.48 1.28
N PRO A 265 -21.44 14.93 0.44
CA PRO A 265 -22.12 16.21 0.61
C PRO A 265 -22.78 16.39 1.98
N LEU A 266 -23.47 15.35 2.49
CA LEU A 266 -24.13 15.41 3.79
C LEU A 266 -23.15 15.51 4.97
N GLN A 267 -22.00 14.81 4.90
CA GLN A 267 -20.98 14.89 5.94
C GLN A 267 -20.26 16.24 5.92
N TRP A 268 -19.99 16.76 4.71
CA TRP A 268 -19.46 18.10 4.53
C TRP A 268 -20.42 19.15 5.11
N ALA A 269 -21.72 19.02 4.86
CA ALA A 269 -22.73 19.92 5.39
C ALA A 269 -22.82 19.88 6.92
N GLY A 270 -22.75 18.68 7.52
CA GLY A 270 -22.68 18.53 8.98
C GLY A 270 -21.43 19.20 9.59
N ALA A 271 -20.28 19.10 8.91
CA ALA A 271 -19.05 19.79 9.32
C ALA A 271 -19.17 21.32 9.17
N GLN A 272 -19.82 21.81 8.11
CA GLN A 272 -20.12 23.24 7.92
C GLN A 272 -21.05 23.77 9.02
N ALA A 273 -22.11 23.04 9.35
CA ALA A 273 -23.01 23.42 10.44
C ALA A 273 -22.25 23.47 11.78
N SER A 274 -21.43 22.47 12.07
CA SER A 274 -20.62 22.42 13.31
C SER A 274 -19.59 23.57 13.38
N LEU A 275 -18.96 23.90 12.25
CA LEU A 275 -18.08 25.07 12.12
C LEU A 275 -18.87 26.37 12.41
N GLY A 276 -20.07 26.49 11.85
CA GLY A 276 -20.98 27.62 12.07
C GLY A 276 -21.30 27.82 13.56
N ILE A 277 -21.63 26.75 14.27
CA ILE A 277 -21.92 26.81 15.71
C ILE A 277 -20.69 27.28 16.51
N ALA A 278 -19.50 26.73 16.21
CA ALA A 278 -18.27 27.14 16.90
C ALA A 278 -17.91 28.61 16.63
N LEU A 279 -18.10 29.08 15.39
CA LEU A 279 -17.93 30.47 15.00
C LEU A 279 -18.95 31.40 15.68
N GLN A 280 -20.21 30.98 15.78
CA GLN A 280 -21.27 31.72 16.44
C GLN A 280 -20.94 31.92 17.93
N VAL A 281 -20.60 30.85 18.65
CA VAL A 281 -20.27 30.91 20.09
C VAL A 281 -19.12 31.88 20.36
N LEU A 282 -18.06 31.84 19.55
CA LEU A 282 -16.95 32.77 19.72
C LEU A 282 -17.33 34.19 19.27
N GLY A 283 -18.06 34.30 18.17
CA GLY A 283 -18.54 35.57 17.62
C GLY A 283 -19.40 36.33 18.62
N GLU A 284 -20.36 35.67 19.28
CA GLU A 284 -21.23 36.26 20.31
C GLU A 284 -20.46 36.87 21.49
N ARG A 285 -19.25 36.38 21.78
CA ARG A 285 -18.39 36.86 22.87
C ARG A 285 -17.44 37.98 22.45
N GLU A 286 -17.25 38.17 21.16
CA GLU A 286 -16.36 39.19 20.60
C GLU A 286 -17.12 40.47 20.27
N SER A 287 -16.43 41.61 20.14
CA SER A 287 -17.09 42.88 19.82
C SER A 287 -17.40 43.05 18.32
N GLY A 288 -16.62 42.42 17.43
CA GLY A 288 -16.77 42.56 15.97
C GLY A 288 -17.73 41.55 15.35
N THR A 289 -18.24 41.82 14.15
CA THR A 289 -19.22 40.96 13.45
C THR A 289 -18.60 39.83 12.62
N ALA A 290 -17.30 39.91 12.31
CA ALA A 290 -16.63 39.02 11.35
C ALA A 290 -16.91 37.51 11.57
N ARG A 291 -16.81 37.03 12.82
CA ARG A 291 -17.07 35.61 13.13
C ARG A 291 -18.54 35.23 13.02
N LEU A 292 -19.47 36.13 13.34
CA LEU A 292 -20.90 35.88 13.14
C LEU A 292 -21.26 35.87 11.64
N GLU A 293 -20.62 36.71 10.84
CA GLU A 293 -20.77 36.68 9.38
C GLU A 293 -20.22 35.38 8.78
N GLU A 294 -19.07 34.90 9.27
CA GLU A 294 -18.52 33.59 8.92
C GLU A 294 -19.47 32.45 9.32
N ALA A 295 -20.04 32.49 10.53
CA ALA A 295 -21.02 31.51 10.98
C ALA A 295 -22.25 31.48 10.06
N ALA A 296 -22.79 32.65 9.71
CA ALA A 296 -23.91 32.76 8.77
C ALA A 296 -23.58 32.20 7.38
N ARG A 297 -22.34 32.37 6.89
CA ARG A 297 -21.89 31.74 5.64
C ARG A 297 -21.83 30.22 5.76
N ALA A 298 -21.26 29.70 6.84
CA ALA A 298 -21.14 28.25 7.08
C ALA A 298 -22.52 27.58 7.19
N PHE A 299 -23.47 28.17 7.92
CA PHE A 299 -24.83 27.65 8.01
C PHE A 299 -25.57 27.66 6.67
N ARG A 300 -25.46 28.74 5.90
CA ARG A 300 -26.04 28.78 4.54
C ARG A 300 -25.46 27.69 3.65
N ALA A 301 -24.15 27.50 3.69
CA ALA A 301 -23.46 26.44 2.94
C ALA A 301 -23.96 25.04 3.35
N ALA A 302 -24.15 24.79 4.65
CA ALA A 302 -24.73 23.54 5.14
C ALA A 302 -26.17 23.32 4.62
N LEU A 303 -27.01 24.35 4.62
CA LEU A 303 -28.40 24.30 4.16
C LEU A 303 -28.56 24.11 2.64
N GLU A 304 -27.50 24.26 1.85
CA GLU A 304 -27.54 23.91 0.42
C GLU A 304 -27.61 22.39 0.19
N GLU A 305 -27.06 21.60 1.13
CA GLU A 305 -27.02 20.14 1.05
C GLU A 305 -27.98 19.47 2.05
N GLN A 306 -28.15 20.06 3.23
CA GLN A 306 -29.19 19.67 4.20
C GLN A 306 -30.51 20.27 3.73
N THR A 307 -31.33 19.50 3.03
CA THR A 307 -32.68 19.95 2.66
C THR A 307 -33.73 19.38 3.61
N ARG A 308 -34.90 20.03 3.66
CA ARG A 308 -36.02 19.58 4.49
C ARG A 308 -36.46 18.14 4.15
N GLU A 309 -36.30 17.73 2.90
CA GLU A 309 -36.72 16.42 2.39
C GLU A 309 -35.73 15.30 2.73
N ARG A 310 -34.44 15.62 2.84
CA ARG A 310 -33.36 14.63 3.04
C ARG A 310 -32.90 14.54 4.49
N GLU A 311 -32.83 15.68 5.17
CA GLU A 311 -32.23 15.84 6.49
C GLU A 311 -33.08 16.78 7.35
N ALA A 312 -34.38 16.50 7.46
CA ALA A 312 -35.37 17.38 8.08
C ALA A 312 -34.94 17.92 9.46
N LEU A 313 -34.38 17.06 10.31
CA LEU A 313 -33.94 17.42 11.66
C LEU A 313 -32.73 18.38 11.63
N HIS A 314 -31.69 18.02 10.89
CA HIS A 314 -30.50 18.86 10.76
C HIS A 314 -30.83 20.19 10.06
N TRP A 315 -31.70 20.18 9.05
CA TRP A 315 -32.15 21.40 8.37
C TRP A 315 -32.84 22.36 9.33
N VAL A 316 -33.75 21.88 10.19
CA VAL A 316 -34.42 22.72 11.19
C VAL A 316 -33.39 23.32 12.14
N GLN A 317 -32.50 22.50 12.69
CA GLN A 317 -31.48 22.95 13.64
C GLN A 317 -30.55 24.01 13.03
N THR A 318 -29.96 23.71 11.86
CA THR A 318 -29.05 24.61 11.15
C THR A 318 -29.75 25.93 10.77
N ARG A 319 -31.03 25.88 10.43
CA ARG A 319 -31.82 27.09 10.15
C ARG A 319 -32.07 27.92 11.41
N GLU A 320 -32.38 27.30 12.54
CA GLU A 320 -32.55 28.00 13.82
C GLU A 320 -31.24 28.68 14.28
N ASP A 321 -30.11 28.00 14.11
CA ASP A 321 -28.78 28.55 14.43
C ASP A 321 -28.43 29.73 13.51
N LEU A 322 -28.75 29.64 12.20
CA LEU A 322 -28.64 30.75 11.27
C LEU A 322 -29.51 31.94 11.71
N ASP A 323 -30.77 31.71 12.05
CA ASP A 323 -31.70 32.76 12.48
C ASP A 323 -31.24 33.44 13.78
N SER A 324 -30.64 32.68 14.70
CA SER A 324 -30.00 33.21 15.91
C SER A 324 -28.80 34.09 15.57
N THR A 325 -27.93 33.61 14.68
CA THR A 325 -26.73 34.34 14.22
C THR A 325 -27.11 35.66 13.53
N LEU A 326 -28.13 35.65 12.68
CA LEU A 326 -28.61 36.86 12.00
C LEU A 326 -29.19 37.88 12.97
N ARG A 327 -29.93 37.44 14.00
CA ARG A 327 -30.40 38.33 15.06
C ARG A 327 -29.25 38.96 15.84
N ALA A 328 -28.21 38.18 16.16
CA ALA A 328 -27.01 38.69 16.83
C ALA A 328 -26.29 39.76 15.99
N LEU A 329 -26.19 39.56 14.67
CA LEU A 329 -25.62 40.55 13.74
C LEU A 329 -26.44 41.86 13.72
N MET A 330 -27.76 41.76 13.55
CA MET A 330 -28.64 42.95 13.52
C MET A 330 -28.55 43.76 14.81
N ASN A 331 -28.47 43.10 15.96
CA ASN A 331 -28.33 43.77 17.25
C ASN A 331 -27.00 44.52 17.37
N ARG A 332 -25.90 43.99 16.81
CA ARG A 332 -24.60 44.67 16.80
C ARG A 332 -24.61 45.90 15.91
N ASP A 333 -25.16 45.80 14.73
CA ASP A 333 -25.27 46.92 13.80
C ASP A 333 -26.10 48.06 14.42
N ALA A 334 -27.20 47.74 15.10
CA ALA A 334 -28.00 48.73 15.83
C ALA A 334 -27.19 49.42 16.94
N THR A 335 -26.44 48.67 17.76
CA THR A 335 -25.60 49.27 18.82
C THR A 335 -24.45 50.12 18.25
N GLU A 336 -23.88 49.76 17.11
CA GLU A 336 -22.87 50.58 16.43
C GLU A 336 -23.46 51.89 15.91
N LEU A 337 -24.68 51.87 15.37
CA LEU A 337 -25.36 53.06 14.89
C LEU A 337 -25.73 54.01 16.05
N GLU A 338 -26.21 53.48 17.17
CA GLU A 338 -26.51 54.26 18.38
C GLU A 338 -25.25 54.90 18.99
N THR A 339 -24.14 54.15 19.08
CA THR A 339 -22.87 54.67 19.60
C THR A 339 -22.23 55.72 18.66
N LYS A 340 -22.42 55.59 17.34
CA LYS A 340 -22.01 56.63 16.37
C LYS A 340 -22.86 57.90 16.50
N ASN A 341 -24.16 57.78 16.74
CA ASN A 341 -25.08 58.92 16.88
C ASN A 341 -24.96 59.67 18.23
N THR A 342 -24.43 59.02 19.27
CA THR A 342 -24.31 59.61 20.62
C THR A 342 -22.94 60.26 20.92
N LYS A 343 -21.94 60.11 20.03
CA LYS A 343 -20.68 60.87 20.15
C LYS A 343 -20.95 62.36 19.85
N PRO A 344 -20.71 63.29 20.81
CA PRO A 344 -20.96 64.71 20.57
C PRO A 344 -20.08 65.20 19.42
N LEU A 345 -20.68 65.83 18.41
CA LEU A 345 -19.94 66.60 17.41
C LEU A 345 -19.08 67.61 18.16
N ASN A 346 -17.77 67.37 18.19
CA ASN A 346 -16.79 68.31 18.68
C ASN A 346 -16.77 69.50 17.70
N ARG A 347 -17.78 70.38 17.80
CA ARG A 347 -17.86 71.64 17.09
C ARG A 347 -16.73 72.49 17.62
N LYS A 348 -15.60 72.50 16.89
CA LYS A 348 -14.55 73.50 17.05
C LYS A 348 -15.22 74.87 17.04
N GLN A 349 -15.23 75.54 18.18
CA GLN A 349 -15.60 76.95 18.24
C GLN A 349 -14.53 77.73 17.45
N PRO A 350 -14.92 78.53 16.43
CA PRO A 350 -13.98 79.42 15.78
C PRO A 350 -13.53 80.49 16.77
N LYS A 351 -12.21 80.75 16.76
CA LYS A 351 -11.51 81.70 17.63
C LYS A 351 -11.93 83.14 17.38
#